data_AF-A0A8T3PWN6-F1
#
_entry.id   AF-A0A8T3PWN6-F1
#
_cell.length_a   1.000
_cell.length_b   1.000
_cell.length_c   1.000
_cell.angle_alpha   90.00
_cell.angle_beta   90.00
_cell.angle_gamma   90.00
#
_symmetry.space_group_name_H-M   'P 1'
#
loop_
_entity.id
_entity.type
_entity.pdbx_description
1 polymer ?
#
loop_
_entity_poly.entity_id
_entity_poly.type
_entity_poly.pdbx_seq_one_letter_code
_entity_poly.pdbx_strand_id
1 'polypeptide(L)' 'MQISIGYELIYDCPQPTPMILTLNVHFTRVSDIIVPDYLIADPPVPITAYRDGFGNWCSRIVAPKGQI' A
#
# COMPACT_ATOMS: atom_id res chain seq x y z
N MET A 1 15.40 -10.89 -16.83
CA MET A 1 14.61 -9.70 -17.21
C MET A 1 14.30 -8.93 -15.94
N GLN A 2 14.47 -7.61 -15.93
CA GLN A 2 14.07 -6.76 -14.81
C GLN A 2 12.86 -5.92 -15.24
N ILE A 3 11.88 -5.77 -14.36
CA ILE A 3 10.67 -5.00 -14.62
C ILE A 3 10.58 -3.92 -13.54
N SER A 4 10.36 -2.68 -13.95
CA SER A 4 10.01 -1.61 -13.02
C SER A 4 8.49 -1.54 -12.90
N ILE A 5 7.99 -1.59 -11.67
CA ILE A 5 6.56 -1.49 -11.35
C ILE A 5 6.38 -0.46 -10.23
N GLY A 6 5.21 0.17 -10.21
CA GLY A 6 4.85 1.16 -9.20
C GLY A 6 3.42 1.62 -9.41
N TYR A 7 2.97 2.50 -8.51
CA TYR A 7 1.66 3.12 -8.55
C TYR A 7 1.75 4.52 -7.96
N GLU A 8 0.81 5.36 -8.36
CA GLU A 8 0.50 6.63 -7.73
C GLU A 8 -1.02 6.70 -7.65
N LEU A 9 -1.54 6.85 -6.43
CA LEU A 9 -2.97 6.91 -6.16
C LEU A 9 -3.23 8.20 -5.41
N ILE A 10 -4.17 9.00 -5.90
CA ILE A 10 -4.54 10.29 -5.32
C ILE A 10 -6.02 10.23 -4.96
N TYR A 11 -6.34 10.46 -3.69
CA TYR A 11 -7.71 10.46 -3.20
C TYR A 11 -8.04 11.78 -2.51
N ASP A 12 -9.21 12.36 -2.78
CA ASP A 12 -9.80 13.41 -1.95
C ASP A 12 -10.89 12.80 -1.07
N CYS A 13 -10.60 12.68 0.22
CA CYS A 13 -11.49 12.05 1.19
C CYS A 13 -12.36 13.10 1.89
N PRO A 14 -13.71 13.02 1.84
CA PRO A 14 -14.56 14.03 2.48
C PRO A 14 -14.51 14.02 4.02
N GLN A 15 -14.01 12.92 4.61
CA GLN A 15 -13.84 12.68 6.03
C GLN A 15 -12.73 11.63 6.25
N PRO A 16 -12.24 11.41 7.49
CA PRO A 16 -11.29 10.34 7.76
C PRO A 16 -11.80 8.99 7.27
N THR A 17 -11.06 8.35 6.36
CA THR A 17 -11.52 7.18 5.61
C THR A 17 -10.59 5.99 5.84
N PRO A 18 -11.06 4.93 6.52
CA PRO A 18 -10.30 3.68 6.66
C PRO A 18 -10.11 3.02 5.29
N MET A 19 -8.88 2.64 4.96
CA MET A 19 -8.54 1.96 3.72
C MET A 19 -7.77 0.67 3.99
N ILE A 20 -8.02 -0.33 3.14
CA ILE A 20 -7.22 -1.56 3.05
C ILE A 20 -6.62 -1.58 1.64
N LEU A 21 -5.29 -1.53 1.57
CA LEU A 21 -4.52 -1.40 0.35
C LEU A 21 -3.69 -2.66 0.13
N THR A 22 -3.97 -3.38 -0.97
CA THR A 22 -3.24 -4.59 -1.39
C THR A 22 -2.33 -4.27 -2.58
N LEU A 23 -1.37 -3.37 -2.35
CA LEU A 23 -0.52 -2.79 -3.40
C LEU A 23 0.89 -3.39 -3.44
N ASN A 24 1.21 -4.27 -2.50
CA ASN A 24 2.48 -4.98 -2.44
C ASN A 24 2.53 -6.12 -3.45
N VAL A 25 3.74 -6.43 -3.90
CA VAL A 25 4.02 -7.60 -4.72
C VAL A 25 3.62 -8.86 -3.95
N HIS A 26 2.94 -9.78 -4.64
CA HIS A 26 2.49 -11.02 -4.01
C HIS A 26 3.67 -11.79 -3.40
N PHE A 27 3.48 -12.35 -2.20
CA PHE A 27 4.57 -12.92 -1.38
C PHE A 27 5.39 -14.01 -2.09
N THR A 28 4.78 -14.72 -3.06
CA THR A 28 5.45 -15.76 -3.86
C THR A 28 6.56 -15.22 -4.77
N ARG A 29 6.64 -13.90 -4.94
CA ARG A 29 7.64 -13.20 -5.75
C ARG A 29 8.58 -12.32 -4.93
N VAL A 30 8.52 -12.38 -3.60
CA VAL A 30 9.39 -11.56 -2.73
C VAL A 30 10.88 -11.84 -2.97
N SER A 31 11.24 -13.08 -3.33
CA SER A 31 12.61 -13.44 -3.72
C SER A 31 13.12 -12.70 -4.96
N ASP A 32 12.21 -12.22 -5.81
CA ASP A 32 12.52 -11.58 -7.08
C ASP A 32 12.62 -10.05 -6.91
N ILE A 33 12.31 -9.51 -5.72
CA ILE A 33 12.32 -8.07 -5.42
C ILE A 33 13.76 -7.57 -5.28
N ILE A 34 14.15 -6.62 -6.14
CA ILE A 34 15.48 -5.98 -6.10
C ILE A 34 15.45 -4.71 -5.24
N VAL A 35 14.35 -3.96 -5.28
CA VAL A 35 14.11 -2.73 -4.51
C VAL A 35 12.82 -2.92 -3.71
N PRO A 36 12.80 -2.65 -2.38
CA PRO A 36 11.60 -2.83 -1.56
C PRO A 36 10.39 -2.06 -2.09
N ASP A 37 9.22 -2.69 -2.04
CA ASP A 37 7.94 -2.18 -2.52
C ASP A 37 7.13 -1.48 -1.42
N TYR A 38 7.80 -0.65 -0.60
CA TYR A 38 7.16 0.00 0.53
C TYR A 38 6.04 0.96 0.11
N LEU A 39 4.89 0.83 0.78
CA LEU A 39 3.81 1.80 0.68
C LEU A 39 4.21 3.09 1.41
N ILE A 40 4.10 4.21 0.72
CA ILE A 40 4.31 5.55 1.26
C ILE A 40 3.02 6.33 1.05
N ALA A 41 2.70 7.23 1.98
CA ALA A 41 1.56 8.12 1.89
C ALA A 41 2.01 9.56 2.16
N ASP A 42 1.40 10.52 1.47
CA ASP A 42 1.63 11.95 1.67
C ASP A 42 0.26 12.67 1.78
N PRO A 43 -0.14 13.18 2.97
CA PRO A 43 0.66 13.31 4.18
C PRO A 43 0.98 11.95 4.84
N PRO A 44 2.10 11.82 5.58
CA PRO A 44 2.44 10.60 6.29
C PRO A 44 1.36 10.23 7.31
N VAL A 45 0.88 8.99 7.24
CA VAL A 45 -0.08 8.40 8.18
C VAL A 45 0.46 7.08 8.75
N PRO A 46 0.00 6.65 9.93
CA PRO A 46 0.33 5.32 10.44
C PRO A 46 -0.16 4.22 9.48
N ILE A 47 0.77 3.38 9.03
CA ILE A 47 0.49 2.21 8.20
C ILE A 47 0.70 0.97 9.06
N THR A 48 -0.34 0.15 9.18
CA THR A 48 -0.24 -1.17 9.82
C THR A 48 -0.45 -2.24 8.77
N ALA A 49 0.30 -3.33 8.84
CA ALA A 49 0.21 -4.40 7.85
C ALA A 49 -0.24 -5.72 8.49
N TYR A 50 -0.98 -6.51 7.72
CA TYR A 50 -1.33 -7.88 8.08
C TYR A 50 -1.40 -8.75 6.82
N ARG A 51 -1.37 -10.06 7.02
CA ARG A 51 -1.59 -11.03 5.94
C ARG A 51 -3.01 -11.54 6.00
N ASP A 52 -3.73 -11.49 4.88
CA ASP A 52 -5.09 -12.01 4.79
C ASP A 52 -5.12 -13.53 4.55
N GLY A 53 -6.32 -14.10 4.45
CA GLY A 53 -6.53 -15.54 4.20
C GLY A 53 -6.11 -16.02 2.81
N PHE A 54 -5.88 -15.11 1.86
CA PHE A 54 -5.37 -15.42 0.52
C PHE A 54 -3.85 -15.28 0.45
N GLY A 55 -3.23 -14.75 1.50
CA GLY A 55 -1.79 -14.53 1.58
C GLY A 55 -1.34 -13.16 1.09
N ASN A 56 -2.26 -12.24 0.78
CA ASN A 56 -1.93 -10.87 0.39
C ASN A 56 -1.32 -10.11 1.56
N TRP A 57 -0.34 -9.25 1.26
CA TRP A 57 0.15 -8.27 2.21
C TRP A 57 -0.75 -7.04 2.16
N CYS A 58 -1.58 -6.87 3.18
CA CYS A 58 -2.59 -5.83 3.25
C CYS A 58 -2.11 -4.70 4.16
N SER A 59 -2.04 -3.49 3.63
CA SER A 59 -1.73 -2.28 4.38
C SER A 59 -3.02 -1.57 4.80
N ARG A 60 -3.14 -1.22 6.07
CA ARG A 60 -4.25 -0.46 6.65
C ARG A 60 -3.80 0.93 7.03
N ILE A 61 -4.59 1.90 6.58
CA ILE A 61 -4.45 3.31 6.95
C ILE A 61 -5.81 3.89 7.31
N VAL A 62 -5.78 5.03 7.98
CA VAL A 62 -6.91 5.96 8.00
C VAL A 62 -6.46 7.19 7.24
N ALA A 63 -6.94 7.34 6.01
CA ALA A 63 -6.70 8.55 5.22
C ALA A 63 -7.35 9.74 5.93
N PRO A 64 -6.67 10.89 6.05
CA PRO A 64 -7.26 12.10 6.62
C PRO A 64 -8.31 12.67 5.67
N LYS A 65 -9.08 13.65 6.15
CA LYS A 65 -9.92 14.45 5.26
C LYS A 65 -9.04 15.28 4.31
N GLY A 66 -9.43 15.37 3.05
CA GLY A 66 -8.71 16.07 1.99
C GLY A 66 -7.87 15.11 1.16
N GLN A 67 -6.86 15.67 0.50
CA GLN A 67 -5.98 14.94 -0.39
C GLN A 67 -4.98 14.05 0.37
N ILE A 68 -4.79 12.83 -0.12
CA ILE A 68 -3.74 11.88 0.23
C ILE A 68 -3.27 11.13 -1.02
#